data_AF-A0A7J9DL27-F1
#
_entry.id   AF-A0A7J9DL27-F1
#
_cell.length_a   1.000
_cell.length_b   1.000
_cell.length_c   1.000
_cell.angle_alpha   90.00
_cell.angle_beta   90.00
_cell.angle_gamma   90.00
#
_symmetry.space_group_name_H-M   'P 1'
#
loop_
_entity.id
_entity.type
_entity.pdbx_description
1 polymer ?
#
loop_
_entity_poly.entity_id
_entity_poly.type
_entity_poly.pdbx_seq_one_letter_code
_entity_poly.pdbx_strand_id
1 'polypeptide(L)'
;MKPNPEQADLIENICNCKSWDGIIRKLWPKARYIAGICTGVMRQYTAELEFYSGGLPLVSSLYASSEAFCGINIEPLCKPSDVSYTFLPNMAYFEFLPVKNERDESIEMKSNDEDTELVDLVN
;
A
#
# COMPACT_ATOMS: atom_id res chain seq x y z
N MET A 1 30.34 13.17 -4.12
CA MET A 1 30.46 11.74 -4.46
C MET A 1 31.94 11.41 -4.61
N LYS A 2 32.45 10.30 -4.05
CA LYS A 2 33.86 9.89 -4.20
C LYS A 2 33.95 8.71 -5.17
N PRO A 3 34.99 8.64 -6.03
CA PRO A 3 35.21 7.47 -6.88
C PRO A 3 35.36 6.20 -6.04
N ASN A 4 34.67 5.12 -6.43
CA ASN A 4 34.81 3.78 -5.85
C ASN A 4 34.75 2.72 -6.98
N PRO A 5 35.89 2.41 -7.62
CA PRO A 5 35.93 1.50 -8.76
C PRO A 5 35.52 0.07 -8.38
N GLU A 6 35.92 -0.43 -7.20
CA GLU A 6 35.55 -1.79 -6.75
C GLU A 6 34.02 -1.97 -6.64
N GLN A 7 33.33 -0.95 -6.13
CA GLN A 7 31.87 -0.97 -6.06
C GLN A 7 31.23 -0.86 -7.45
N ALA A 8 31.83 -0.10 -8.37
CA ALA A 8 31.35 -0.01 -9.74
C ALA A 8 31.45 -1.36 -10.45
N ASP A 9 32.61 -2.02 -10.35
CA ASP A 9 32.84 -3.35 -10.93
C ASP A 9 31.87 -4.38 -10.33
N LEU A 10 31.60 -4.33 -9.02
CA LEU A 10 30.63 -5.21 -8.38
C LEU A 10 29.20 -5.01 -8.93
N ILE A 11 28.75 -3.77 -9.05
CA ILE A 11 27.42 -3.45 -9.59
C ILE A 11 27.32 -3.87 -11.05
N GLU A 12 28.34 -3.59 -11.86
CA GLU A 12 28.38 -4.00 -13.27
C GLU A 12 28.29 -5.53 -13.41
N ASN A 13 29.06 -6.27 -12.62
CA ASN A 13 29.01 -7.73 -12.60
C ASN A 13 27.62 -8.28 -12.21
N ILE A 14 26.95 -7.67 -11.23
CA ILE A 14 25.60 -8.06 -10.83
C ILE A 14 24.58 -7.74 -11.94
N CYS A 15 24.66 -6.57 -12.55
CA CYS A 15 23.72 -6.11 -13.57
C CYS A 15 23.91 -6.83 -14.93
N ASN A 16 25.10 -7.37 -15.20
CA ASN A 16 25.39 -8.19 -16.38
C ASN A 16 24.76 -9.61 -16.33
N CYS A 17 23.99 -9.94 -15.29
CA CYS A 17 23.23 -11.18 -15.22
C CYS A 17 22.18 -11.28 -16.35
N LYS A 18 22.04 -12.47 -16.94
CA LYS A 18 21.03 -12.76 -17.98
C LYS A 18 19.58 -12.60 -17.50
N SER A 19 19.34 -12.80 -16.20
CA SER A 19 18.04 -12.63 -15.55
C SER A 19 18.19 -11.71 -14.33
N TRP A 20 17.22 -10.82 -14.20
CA TRP A 20 17.10 -9.87 -13.10
C TRP A 20 16.21 -10.39 -11.96
N ASP A 21 15.87 -11.67 -11.98
CA ASP A 21 15.24 -12.34 -10.84
C ASP A 21 16.08 -12.13 -9.57
N GLY A 22 15.43 -11.63 -8.52
CA GLY A 22 16.04 -11.29 -7.24
C GLY A 22 17.11 -10.21 -7.28
N ILE A 23 17.16 -9.37 -8.32
CA ILE A 23 18.18 -8.32 -8.48
C ILE A 23 18.28 -7.39 -7.28
N ILE A 24 17.14 -7.07 -6.64
CA ILE A 24 17.12 -6.17 -5.48
C ILE A 24 17.90 -6.78 -4.31
N ARG A 25 17.77 -8.09 -4.05
CA ARG A 25 18.55 -8.78 -3.02
C ARG A 25 20.03 -8.89 -3.39
N LYS A 26 20.37 -9.00 -4.68
CA LYS A 26 21.77 -9.06 -5.14
C LYS A 26 22.48 -7.71 -4.92
N LEU A 27 21.84 -6.62 -5.31
CA LEU A 27 22.37 -5.26 -5.15
C LEU A 27 22.33 -4.79 -3.69
N TRP A 28 21.26 -5.11 -2.96
CA TRP A 28 21.06 -4.74 -1.56
C TRP A 28 20.82 -6.00 -0.69
N PRO A 29 21.87 -6.77 -0.37
CA PRO A 29 21.75 -8.03 0.37
C PRO A 29 21.24 -7.87 1.81
N LYS A 30 21.25 -6.64 2.34
CA LYS A 30 20.72 -6.31 3.67
C LYS A 30 19.26 -5.82 3.65
N ALA A 31 18.64 -5.70 2.47
CA ALA A 31 17.24 -5.31 2.35
C ALA A 31 16.33 -6.33 3.05
N ARG A 32 15.36 -5.84 3.82
CA ARG A 32 14.45 -6.67 4.63
C ARG A 32 13.06 -6.80 4.03
N TYR A 33 12.61 -5.76 3.33
CA TYR A 33 11.31 -5.66 2.68
C TYR A 33 11.37 -4.56 1.61
N ILE A 34 10.36 -4.52 0.74
CA ILE A 34 10.11 -3.41 -0.17
C ILE A 34 9.01 -2.55 0.43
N ALA A 35 9.31 -1.27 0.69
CA ALA A 35 8.29 -0.30 1.07
C ALA A 35 7.63 0.25 -0.19
N GLY A 36 6.33 0.01 -0.38
CA GLY A 36 5.62 0.49 -1.57
C GLY A 36 4.14 0.11 -1.55
N ILE A 37 3.31 0.94 -2.18
CA ILE A 37 1.87 0.68 -2.29
C ILE A 37 1.66 -0.48 -3.27
N CYS A 38 1.05 -1.57 -2.78
CA CYS A 38 0.72 -2.77 -3.56
C CYS A 38 -0.79 -3.04 -3.64
N THR A 39 -1.63 -2.08 -3.23
CA THR A 39 -3.09 -2.16 -3.22
C THR A 39 -3.73 -1.35 -4.34
N GLY A 40 -5.05 -1.54 -4.55
CA GLY A 40 -5.80 -0.82 -5.58
C GLY A 40 -5.23 -1.10 -6.97
N VAL A 41 -5.09 -0.05 -7.78
CA VAL A 41 -4.53 -0.14 -9.15
C VAL A 41 -3.07 -0.60 -9.17
N MET A 42 -2.32 -0.44 -8.07
CA MET A 42 -0.93 -0.87 -8.00
C MET A 42 -0.77 -2.39 -7.85
N ARG A 43 -1.86 -3.12 -7.56
CA ARG A 43 -1.85 -4.59 -7.45
C ARG A 43 -1.35 -5.26 -8.73
N GLN A 44 -1.53 -4.65 -9.90
CA GLN A 44 -1.06 -5.22 -11.17
C GLN A 44 0.46 -5.42 -11.23
N TYR A 45 1.25 -4.71 -10.42
CA TYR A 45 2.71 -4.79 -10.40
C TYR A 45 3.28 -5.79 -9.38
N THR A 46 2.43 -6.47 -8.60
CA THR A 46 2.92 -7.35 -7.54
C THR A 46 3.74 -8.51 -8.09
N ALA A 47 3.38 -9.06 -9.24
CA ALA A 47 4.12 -10.16 -9.87
C ALA A 47 5.53 -9.75 -10.30
N GLU A 48 5.69 -8.58 -10.92
CA GLU A 48 6.98 -8.02 -11.31
C GLU A 48 7.82 -7.68 -10.08
N LEU A 49 7.22 -7.11 -9.04
CA LEU A 49 7.91 -6.83 -7.78
C LEU A 49 8.38 -8.11 -7.11
N GLU A 50 7.59 -9.18 -7.11
CA GLU A 50 8.00 -10.50 -6.61
C GLU A 50 9.21 -11.04 -7.38
N PHE A 51 9.20 -10.94 -8.72
CA PHE A 51 10.31 -11.31 -9.58
C PHE A 51 11.61 -10.55 -9.23
N TYR A 52 11.58 -9.21 -9.18
CA TYR A 52 12.80 -8.44 -8.90
C TYR A 52 13.25 -8.51 -7.44
N SER A 53 12.31 -8.69 -6.51
CA SER A 53 12.60 -8.70 -5.07
C SER A 53 13.18 -10.02 -4.57
N GLY A 54 13.01 -11.12 -5.31
CA GLY A 54 13.44 -12.44 -4.87
C GLY A 54 12.72 -12.87 -3.59
N GLY A 55 11.43 -12.51 -3.46
CA GLY A 55 10.58 -12.85 -2.32
C GLY A 55 10.79 -11.99 -1.08
N LEU A 56 11.27 -10.74 -1.20
CA LEU A 56 11.18 -9.80 -0.08
C LEU A 56 9.70 -9.47 0.17
N PRO A 57 9.26 -9.34 1.43
CA PRO A 57 7.91 -8.87 1.74
C PRO A 57 7.65 -7.50 1.10
N LEU A 58 6.47 -7.34 0.51
CA LEU A 58 5.98 -6.05 0.01
C LEU A 58 5.13 -5.41 1.11
N VAL A 59 5.56 -4.27 1.63
CA VAL A 59 4.93 -3.60 2.77
C VAL A 59 4.25 -2.31 2.28
N SER A 60 2.92 -2.34 2.26
CA SER A 60 2.08 -1.16 2.01
C SER A 60 1.61 -0.59 3.34
N SER A 61 2.33 0.41 3.85
CA SER A 61 2.17 0.87 5.23
C SER A 61 1.03 1.85 5.46
N LEU A 62 0.70 2.66 4.44
CA LEU A 62 -0.08 3.88 4.62
C LEU A 62 -1.12 4.02 3.52
N TYR A 63 -2.32 4.44 3.93
CA TYR A 63 -3.38 4.90 3.05
C TYR A 63 -3.63 6.38 3.32
N ALA A 64 -3.46 7.21 2.29
CA ALA A 64 -3.54 8.66 2.40
C ALA A 64 -3.96 9.27 1.05
N SER A 65 -4.41 10.52 1.11
CA SER A 65 -4.71 11.37 -0.04
C SER A 65 -4.11 12.77 0.15
N SER A 66 -4.37 13.69 -0.79
CA SER A 66 -4.01 15.10 -0.64
C SER A 66 -4.71 15.79 0.54
N GLU A 67 -5.90 15.33 0.89
CA GLU A 67 -6.77 15.90 1.92
C GLU A 67 -6.46 15.36 3.33
N ALA A 68 -6.09 14.08 3.45
CA ALA A 68 -5.84 13.47 4.75
C ALA A 68 -4.92 12.24 4.70
N PHE A 69 -4.20 12.04 5.80
CA PHE A 69 -3.58 10.76 6.12
C PHE A 69 -4.62 9.86 6.81
N CYS A 70 -5.22 8.94 6.06
CA CYS A 70 -6.41 8.23 6.52
C CYS A 70 -6.07 7.10 7.50
N GLY A 71 -5.13 6.22 7.15
CA GLY A 71 -4.92 5.00 7.91
C GLY A 71 -3.63 4.26 7.63
N ILE A 72 -3.35 3.25 8.45
CA ILE A 72 -2.13 2.44 8.38
C ILE A 72 -2.45 0.96 8.29
N ASN A 73 -1.55 0.18 7.69
CA ASN A 73 -1.61 -1.27 7.76
C ASN A 73 -0.98 -1.76 9.07
N ILE A 74 -1.82 -2.29 9.98
CA ILE A 74 -1.38 -2.86 11.26
C ILE A 74 -0.76 -4.26 11.13
N GLU A 75 -0.94 -4.92 9.98
CA GLU A 75 -0.35 -6.21 9.64
C GLU A 75 0.61 -6.05 8.44
N PRO A 76 1.77 -5.40 8.62
CA PRO A 76 2.63 -4.97 7.51
C PRO A 76 3.21 -6.12 6.67
N LEU A 77 3.20 -7.36 7.19
CA LEU A 77 3.73 -8.55 6.52
C LEU A 77 2.64 -9.45 5.90
N CYS A 78 1.38 -9.03 5.92
CA CYS A 78 0.31 -9.75 5.22
C CYS A 78 0.57 -9.78 3.70
N LYS A 79 -0.14 -10.67 3.00
CA LYS A 79 -0.04 -10.72 1.54
C LYS A 79 -0.61 -9.43 0.93
N PRO A 80 -0.12 -8.97 -0.23
CA PRO A 80 -0.70 -7.82 -0.94
C PRO A 80 -2.22 -7.93 -1.20
N SER A 81 -2.75 -9.15 -1.30
CA SER A 81 -4.19 -9.40 -1.45
C SER A 81 -5.02 -9.09 -0.20
N ASP A 82 -4.39 -9.16 0.98
CA ASP A 82 -5.05 -9.20 2.28
C ASP A 82 -4.85 -7.88 3.06
N VAL A 83 -4.13 -6.92 2.47
CA VAL A 83 -3.85 -5.61 3.08
C VAL A 83 -5.16 -4.90 3.42
N SER A 84 -5.28 -4.53 4.68
CA SER A 84 -6.35 -3.67 5.22
C SER A 84 -5.73 -2.46 5.92
N TYR A 85 -6.39 -1.32 5.83
CA TYR A 85 -5.94 -0.08 6.46
C TYR A 85 -6.87 0.29 7.62
N THR A 86 -6.28 0.40 8.81
CA THR A 86 -6.98 0.90 9.99
C THR A 86 -6.93 2.42 9.97
N PHE A 87 -8.10 3.05 9.90
CA PHE A 87 -8.22 4.50 9.92
C PHE A 87 -7.82 5.03 11.30
N LEU A 88 -7.05 6.12 11.30
CA LEU A 88 -6.60 6.77 12.52
C LEU A 88 -7.57 7.89 12.87
N PRO A 89 -8.43 7.74 13.91
CA PRO A 89 -9.56 8.64 14.16
C PRO A 89 -9.14 10.07 14.56
N ASN A 90 -7.88 10.27 14.90
CA ASN A 90 -7.32 11.56 15.26
C ASN A 90 -6.78 12.35 14.04
N MET A 91 -6.82 11.78 12.83
CA MET A 91 -6.29 12.44 11.63
C MET A 91 -7.33 13.32 10.94
N ALA A 92 -8.60 12.91 10.95
CA ALA A 92 -9.75 13.66 10.46
C ALA A 92 -11.05 13.08 11.06
N TYR A 93 -12.16 13.80 10.89
CA TYR A 93 -13.49 13.21 11.07
C TYR A 93 -13.85 12.45 9.79
N PHE A 94 -14.20 11.17 9.90
CA PHE A 94 -14.47 10.29 8.76
C PHE A 94 -15.93 9.84 8.75
N GLU A 95 -16.59 10.00 7.61
CA GLU A 95 -17.96 9.52 7.35
C GLU A 95 -17.95 8.56 6.16
N PHE A 96 -18.85 7.57 6.16
CA PHE A 96 -18.92 6.55 5.11
C PHE A 96 -20.34 6.45 4.57
N LEU A 97 -20.49 6.76 3.28
CA LEU A 97 -21.76 6.57 2.57
C LEU A 97 -21.89 5.10 2.14
N PRO A 98 -22.97 4.38 2.51
CA PRO A 98 -23.17 3.00 2.09
C PRO A 98 -23.31 2.87 0.57
N VAL A 99 -22.59 1.90 -0.02
CA VAL A 99 -22.69 1.59 -1.45
C VAL A 99 -23.71 0.47 -1.63
N LYS A 100 -24.75 0.72 -2.45
CA LYS A 100 -25.73 -0.31 -2.81
C LYS A 100 -25.08 -1.31 -3.76
N ASN A 101 -24.93 -2.56 -3.32
CA ASN A 101 -24.51 -3.65 -4.20
C ASN A 101 -25.76 -4.25 -4.85
N GLU A 102 -25.77 -4.43 -6.18
CA GLU A 102 -26.84 -5.15 -6.89
C GLU A 102 -27.01 -6.62 -6.43
N ARG A 103 -26.09 -7.14 -5.61
CA ARG A 103 -26.16 -8.49 -5.03
C ARG A 103 -26.75 -8.53 -3.61
N ASP A 104 -26.98 -7.37 -2.99
CA ASP A 104 -27.48 -7.24 -1.62
C ASP A 104 -28.89 -6.63 -1.60
N GLU A 105 -29.82 -7.15 -2.40
CA GLU A 105 -31.25 -6.81 -2.32
C GLU A 105 -31.93 -7.30 -1.01
N SER A 106 -31.16 -7.80 -0.03
CA SER A 106 -31.70 -8.30 1.24
C SER A 106 -31.45 -7.39 2.45
N ILE A 107 -30.78 -6.26 2.28
CA ILE A 107 -30.74 -5.22 3.32
C ILE A 107 -31.51 -4.01 2.78
N GLU A 108 -32.82 -4.03 2.98
CA GLU A 108 -33.64 -2.80 2.95
C GLU A 108 -33.07 -1.83 3.99
N MET A 109 -32.14 -0.99 3.55
CA MET A 109 -31.85 0.26 4.25
C MET A 109 -33.08 1.13 4.00
N LYS A 110 -34.01 1.12 4.96
CA LYS A 110 -35.08 2.11 5.02
C LYS A 110 -34.41 3.47 4.89
N SER A 111 -34.65 4.13 3.77
CA SER A 111 -34.37 5.55 3.62
C SER A 111 -35.31 6.27 4.58
N ASN A 112 -34.89 6.40 5.83
CA ASN A 112 -35.42 7.44 6.67
C ASN A 112 -34.84 8.73 6.10
N ASP A 113 -35.67 9.36 5.28
CA ASP A 113 -35.61 10.78 4.98
C ASP A 113 -35.88 11.50 6.32
N GLU A 114 -34.89 11.46 7.23
CA GLU A 114 -34.88 12.26 8.46
C GLU A 114 -33.78 13.28 8.27
N ASP A 115 -34.24 14.53 8.09
CA ASP A 115 -33.49 15.76 8.02
C ASP A 115 -32.14 15.68 8.74
N THR A 116 -31.05 15.72 7.98
CA THR A 116 -29.72 16.06 8.50
C THR A 116 -29.77 17.49 9.05
N GLU A 117 -30.14 17.66 10.31
CA GLU A 117 -29.85 18.87 11.06
C GLU A 117 -28.33 19.04 11.09
N LEU A 118 -27.86 20.16 10.51
CA LEU A 118 -26.47 20.57 10.57
C LEU A 118 -26.07 20.73 12.04
N VAL A 119 -25.17 19.87 12.51
CA VAL A 119 -24.60 20.01 13.84
C VAL A 119 -23.69 21.23 13.83
N ASP A 120 -24.10 22.29 14.51
CA ASP A 120 -23.31 23.51 14.67
C ASP A 120 -22.06 23.15 15.50
N LEU A 121 -20.88 23.24 14.87
CA LEU A 121 -19.61 23.01 15.55
C LEU A 121 -19.29 24.22 16.43
N VAL A 122 -19.86 24.24 17.63
CA VAL A 122 -19.48 25.20 18.68
C VAL A 122 -18.28 24.65 19.45
N ASN A 123 -17.08 25.11 19.05
CA ASN A 123 -16.08 25.78 19.90
C ASN A 123 -14.76 25.99 19.14
#